data_AF-A0A7S2YJE9-F1
#
_entry.id   AF-A0A7S2YJE9-F1
#
_cell.length_a   1.000
_cell.length_b   1.000
_cell.length_c   1.000
_cell.angle_alpha   90.00
_cell.angle_beta   90.00
_cell.angle_gamma   90.00
#
_symmetry.space_group_name_H-M   'P 1'
#
loop_
_entity.id
_entity.type
_entity.pdbx_description
1 polymer ?
#
loop_
_entity_poly.entity_id
_entity_poly.type
_entity_poly.pdbx_seq_one_letter_code
_entity_poly.pdbx_strand_id
1 'polypeptide(L)'
;GGNEDIKELNDSPEPEENDNSETANLLCEEDALVSDVTMEWASGTSVHGVALASDRQNYSLWFRLLWVMMVVAAGVIMIWQIQSLVQEYRSYQVITDSETVVPESLEFPQITLCNTNSISARLRNET
;
A
#
# COMPACT_ATOMS: atom_id res chain seq x y z
N GLY A 1 -16.66 34.95 79.08
CA GLY A 1 -15.46 34.99 78.23
C GLY A 1 -15.59 33.83 77.27
N GLY A 2 -15.81 34.13 76.00
CA GLY A 2 -16.12 33.13 74.98
C GLY A 2 -15.17 33.26 73.79
N ASN A 3 -14.68 32.09 73.36
CA ASN A 3 -14.12 31.69 72.08
C ASN A 3 -13.05 32.56 71.41
N GLU A 4 -11.83 32.02 71.47
CA GLU A 4 -10.79 32.17 70.46
C GLU A 4 -11.19 31.32 69.24
N ASP A 5 -11.29 31.91 68.05
CA ASP A 5 -11.22 31.19 66.75
C ASP A 5 -11.00 32.19 65.60
N ILE A 6 -9.81 32.07 64.99
CA ILE A 6 -9.48 32.19 63.56
C ILE A 6 -9.93 33.46 62.80
N LYS A 7 -8.95 34.32 62.48
CA LYS A 7 -9.03 35.28 61.37
C LYS A 7 -7.74 35.26 60.54
N GLU A 8 -7.54 34.18 59.79
CA GLU A 8 -6.71 34.22 58.58
C GLU A 8 -7.68 34.18 57.39
N LEU A 9 -7.90 35.35 56.79
CA LEU A 9 -8.67 35.49 55.57
C LEU A 9 -7.82 36.26 54.55
N ASN A 10 -7.54 35.56 53.45
CA ASN A 10 -7.13 36.05 52.14
C ASN A 10 -5.72 36.64 51.98
N ASP A 11 -4.77 35.78 51.64
CA ASP A 11 -3.93 36.03 50.46
C ASP A 11 -3.82 34.72 49.67
N SER A 12 -4.84 34.46 48.84
CA SER A 12 -4.85 33.35 47.89
C SER A 12 -4.12 33.82 46.63
N PRO A 13 -3.25 33.02 46.01
CA PRO A 13 -2.59 33.41 44.76
C PRO A 13 -3.66 33.74 43.72
N GLU A 14 -3.48 34.86 43.01
CA GLU A 14 -4.27 35.20 41.83
C GLU A 14 -4.31 34.00 40.87
N PRO A 15 -5.48 33.62 40.31
CA PRO A 15 -5.51 32.68 39.22
C PRO A 15 -4.91 33.36 37.98
N GLU A 16 -3.81 32.81 37.46
CA GLU A 16 -3.26 33.19 36.16
C GLU A 16 -4.30 32.94 35.06
N GLU A 17 -4.94 34.01 34.62
CA GLU A 17 -5.86 34.08 33.49
C GLU A 17 -5.07 34.52 32.24
N ASN A 18 -4.40 33.62 31.50
CA ASN A 18 -4.14 33.84 30.06
C ASN A 18 -3.61 32.65 29.21
N ASP A 19 -3.08 31.55 29.75
CA ASP A 19 -2.35 30.58 28.88
C ASP A 19 -3.26 29.71 27.98
N ASN A 20 -4.53 29.55 28.33
CA ASN A 20 -5.45 28.66 27.61
C ASN A 20 -6.02 29.24 26.31
N SER A 21 -6.00 30.56 26.13
CA SER A 21 -6.58 31.22 24.95
C SER A 21 -5.57 31.25 23.80
N GLU A 22 -4.33 31.62 24.07
CA GLU A 22 -3.28 31.72 23.05
C GLU A 22 -2.89 30.33 22.51
N THR A 23 -2.77 29.34 23.39
CA THR A 23 -2.50 27.95 23.00
C THR A 23 -3.66 27.33 22.22
N ALA A 24 -4.92 27.62 22.58
CA ALA A 24 -6.08 27.18 21.80
C ALA A 24 -6.14 27.84 20.42
N ASN A 25 -5.80 29.12 20.31
CA ASN A 25 -5.76 29.82 19.03
C ASN A 25 -4.64 29.29 18.11
N LEU A 26 -3.48 28.95 18.66
CA LEU A 26 -2.38 28.33 17.91
C LEU A 26 -2.73 26.92 17.40
N LEU A 27 -3.34 26.10 18.26
CA LEU A 27 -3.83 24.76 17.87
C LEU A 27 -4.94 24.85 16.82
N CYS A 28 -5.80 25.86 16.91
CA CYS A 28 -6.86 26.17 15.95
C CYS A 28 -6.36 26.80 14.63
N GLU A 29 -5.12 27.27 14.58
CA GLU A 29 -4.51 27.81 13.36
C GLU A 29 -3.73 26.70 12.63
N GLU A 30 -3.06 25.82 13.37
CA GLU A 30 -2.44 24.61 12.81
C GLU A 30 -3.46 23.60 12.26
N ASP A 31 -4.58 23.34 12.95
CA ASP A 31 -5.59 22.39 12.46
C ASP A 31 -6.32 22.91 11.21
N ALA A 32 -6.55 24.23 11.13
CA ALA A 32 -7.13 24.90 9.98
C ALA A 32 -6.17 24.83 8.78
N LEU A 33 -4.87 25.07 8.99
CA LEU A 33 -3.85 24.94 7.96
C LEU A 33 -3.73 23.51 7.44
N VAL A 34 -3.71 22.52 8.34
CA VAL A 34 -3.67 21.10 7.97
C VAL A 34 -4.93 20.71 7.21
N SER A 35 -6.10 21.18 7.63
CA SER A 35 -7.36 20.94 6.92
C SER A 35 -7.35 21.55 5.51
N ASP A 36 -6.77 22.73 5.32
CA ASP A 36 -6.73 23.40 4.03
C ASP A 36 -5.80 22.68 3.06
N VAL A 37 -4.57 22.38 3.50
CA VAL A 37 -3.58 21.62 2.72
C VAL A 37 -4.07 20.23 2.35
N THR A 38 -4.75 19.54 3.29
CA THR A 38 -5.32 18.21 3.01
C THR A 38 -6.46 18.27 2.02
N MET A 39 -7.29 19.32 2.05
CA MET A 39 -8.39 19.51 1.09
C MET A 39 -7.88 19.90 -0.31
N GLU A 40 -6.83 20.72 -0.39
CA GLU A 40 -6.15 21.04 -1.66
C GLU A 40 -5.52 19.78 -2.28
N TRP A 41 -4.81 18.98 -1.49
CA TRP A 41 -4.26 17.71 -1.95
C TRP A 41 -5.36 16.69 -2.35
N ALA A 42 -6.43 16.61 -1.55
CA ALA A 42 -7.58 15.73 -1.79
C ALA A 42 -8.34 16.07 -3.08
N SER A 43 -8.42 17.36 -3.42
CA SER A 43 -9.08 17.83 -4.64
C SER A 43 -8.19 17.76 -5.87
N GLY A 44 -6.87 17.89 -5.71
CA GLY A 44 -5.89 17.76 -6.79
C GLY A 44 -5.50 16.32 -7.13
N THR A 45 -5.68 15.38 -6.20
CA THR A 45 -5.31 13.98 -6.43
C THR A 45 -6.36 13.25 -7.28
N SER A 46 -5.91 12.45 -8.24
CA SER A 46 -6.81 11.57 -9.02
C SER A 46 -7.29 10.34 -8.23
N VAL A 47 -7.05 10.28 -6.92
CA VAL A 47 -7.59 9.23 -6.05
C VAL A 47 -9.07 9.55 -5.79
N HIS A 48 -9.95 8.94 -6.59
CA HIS A 48 -11.39 9.27 -6.66
C HIS A 48 -12.13 9.17 -5.32
N GLY A 49 -11.58 8.44 -4.33
CA GLY A 49 -12.19 8.29 -3.00
C GLY A 49 -11.82 9.39 -2.00
N VAL A 50 -10.72 10.12 -2.19
CA VAL A 50 -10.23 11.10 -1.20
C VAL A 50 -11.07 12.37 -1.22
N ALA A 51 -11.46 12.86 -2.40
CA ALA A 51 -12.37 14.00 -2.55
C ALA A 51 -13.74 13.79 -1.88
N LEU A 52 -14.24 12.54 -1.88
CA LEU A 52 -15.49 12.17 -1.20
C LEU A 52 -15.32 12.02 0.32
N ALA A 53 -14.13 11.63 0.77
CA ALA A 53 -13.78 11.55 2.19
C ALA A 53 -13.63 12.95 2.83
N SER A 54 -13.16 13.93 2.05
CA SER A 54 -12.95 15.32 2.48
C SER A 54 -14.23 16.18 2.46
N ASP A 55 -15.32 15.71 1.86
CA ASP A 55 -16.58 16.46 1.85
C ASP A 55 -17.17 16.54 3.27
N ARG A 56 -17.08 17.73 3.86
CA ARG A 56 -17.39 17.98 5.27
C ARG A 56 -18.90 18.08 5.51
N GLN A 57 -19.73 18.25 4.48
CA GLN A 57 -21.01 18.94 4.64
C GLN A 57 -22.23 18.04 4.99
N ASN A 58 -22.20 16.72 4.77
CA ASN A 58 -23.40 15.89 4.94
C ASN A 58 -23.21 14.45 5.50
N TYR A 59 -22.00 14.05 5.90
CA TYR A 59 -21.74 12.67 6.30
C TYR A 59 -21.55 12.52 7.82
N SER A 60 -22.27 11.57 8.42
CA SER A 60 -22.06 11.12 9.80
C SER A 60 -20.61 10.68 10.01
N LEU A 61 -20.05 10.88 11.21
CA LEU A 61 -18.66 10.55 11.56
C LEU A 61 -18.27 9.12 11.15
N TRP A 62 -19.21 8.18 11.20
CA TRP A 62 -19.03 6.79 10.76
C TRP A 62 -18.68 6.63 9.28
N PHE A 63 -19.28 7.43 8.41
CA PHE A 63 -18.99 7.40 6.98
C PHE A 63 -17.57 7.90 6.70
N ARG A 64 -17.10 8.92 7.43
CA ARG A 64 -15.71 9.39 7.32
C ARG A 64 -14.72 8.32 7.73
N LEU A 65 -14.98 7.63 8.84
CA LEU A 65 -14.14 6.51 9.28
C LEU A 65 -14.11 5.39 8.24
N LEU A 66 -15.24 5.06 7.62
CA LEU A 66 -15.29 4.06 6.55
C LEU A 66 -14.42 4.50 5.36
N TRP A 67 -14.53 5.75 4.91
CA TRP A 67 -13.73 6.27 3.81
C TRP A 67 -12.23 6.27 4.11
N VAL A 68 -11.83 6.70 5.30
CA VAL A 68 -10.43 6.64 5.75
C VAL A 68 -9.93 5.20 5.75
N MET A 69 -10.71 4.27 6.33
CA MET A 69 -10.37 2.85 6.32
C MET A 69 -10.24 2.28 4.90
N MET A 70 -11.10 2.72 3.98
CA MET A 70 -11.06 2.28 2.58
C MET A 70 -9.81 2.79 1.87
N VAL A 71 -9.42 4.05 2.10
CA VAL A 71 -8.21 4.64 1.53
C VAL A 71 -6.96 3.95 2.07
N VAL A 72 -6.91 3.70 3.39
CA VAL A 72 -5.81 2.96 4.02
C VAL A 72 -5.72 1.54 3.47
N ALA A 73 -6.86 0.82 3.39
CA ALA A 73 -6.91 -0.52 2.82
C ALA A 73 -6.45 -0.56 1.36
N ALA A 74 -6.89 0.40 0.54
CA ALA A 74 -6.45 0.53 -0.84
C ALA A 74 -4.93 0.76 -0.94
N GLY A 75 -4.37 1.60 -0.06
CA GLY A 75 -2.92 1.82 0.01
C GLY A 75 -2.14 0.56 0.36
N VAL A 76 -2.61 -0.21 1.36
CA VAL A 76 -1.98 -1.48 1.75
C VAL A 76 -2.03 -2.50 0.60
N ILE A 77 -3.19 -2.65 -0.05
CA ILE A 77 -3.36 -3.57 -1.19
C ILE A 77 -2.44 -3.15 -2.34
N MET A 78 -2.35 -1.85 -2.64
CA MET A 78 -1.49 -1.33 -3.69
C MET A 78 -0.02 -1.66 -3.41
N ILE A 79 0.47 -1.43 -2.19
CA ILE A 79 1.84 -1.77 -1.80
C ILE A 79 2.08 -3.28 -1.97
N TRP A 80 1.14 -4.10 -1.50
CA TRP A 80 1.24 -5.55 -1.64
C TRP A 80 1.30 -6.00 -3.09
N GLN A 81 0.45 -5.44 -3.96
CA GLN A 81 0.45 -5.72 -5.40
C GLN A 81 1.77 -5.31 -6.07
N ILE A 82 2.33 -4.15 -5.71
CA ILE A 82 3.62 -3.71 -6.24
C ILE A 82 4.73 -4.70 -5.83
N GLN A 83 4.75 -5.13 -4.57
CA GLN A 83 5.73 -6.11 -4.10
C GLN A 83 5.62 -7.44 -4.86
N SER A 84 4.41 -7.95 -5.04
CA SER A 84 4.16 -9.18 -5.81
C SER A 84 4.64 -9.03 -7.26
N LEU A 85 4.30 -7.92 -7.92
CA LEU A 85 4.70 -7.66 -9.30
C LEU A 85 6.22 -7.54 -9.44
N VAL A 86 6.90 -6.89 -8.50
CA VAL A 86 8.37 -6.78 -8.50
C VAL A 86 9.02 -8.15 -8.31
N GLN A 87 8.47 -9.01 -7.45
CA GLN A 87 8.97 -10.37 -7.26
C GLN A 87 8.78 -11.21 -8.53
N GLU A 88 7.60 -11.14 -9.15
CA GLU A 88 7.31 -11.81 -10.40
C GLU A 88 8.24 -11.34 -11.53
N TYR A 89 8.44 -10.02 -11.67
CA TYR A 89 9.39 -9.47 -12.65
C TYR A 89 10.82 -10.00 -12.44
N ARG A 90 11.27 -10.07 -11.18
CA ARG A 90 12.60 -10.61 -10.84
C ARG A 90 12.72 -12.13 -11.00
N SER A 91 11.59 -12.84 -11.09
CA SER A 91 11.61 -14.29 -11.31
C SER A 91 11.95 -14.66 -12.75
N TYR A 92 12.03 -13.68 -13.68
CA TYR A 92 12.34 -13.87 -15.09
C TYR A 92 11.54 -15.01 -15.72
N GLN A 93 10.26 -15.14 -15.35
CA GLN A 93 9.40 -16.17 -15.89
C GLN A 93 9.19 -15.95 -17.38
N VAL A 94 9.52 -16.98 -18.16
CA VAL A 94 9.28 -17.01 -19.61
C VAL A 94 7.99 -17.78 -19.84
N ILE A 95 7.00 -17.11 -20.43
CA ILE A 95 5.78 -17.75 -20.90
C ILE A 95 6.08 -18.32 -22.28
N THR A 96 6.12 -19.64 -22.39
CA THR A 96 6.21 -20.32 -23.69
C THR A 96 4.81 -20.58 -24.20
N ASP A 97 4.43 -19.92 -25.28
CA ASP A 97 3.22 -20.24 -26.02
C ASP A 97 3.53 -21.37 -27.03
N SER A 98 2.76 -22.45 -26.99
CA SER A 98 2.93 -23.60 -27.87
C SER A 98 1.72 -23.71 -28.79
N GLU A 99 1.87 -23.18 -30.00
CA GLU A 99 0.86 -23.34 -31.04
C GLU A 99 1.20 -24.55 -31.94
N THR A 100 0.21 -25.40 -32.18
CA THR A 100 0.32 -26.48 -33.16
C THR A 100 -0.06 -25.96 -34.53
N VAL A 101 0.93 -25.49 -35.29
CA VAL A 101 0.75 -25.07 -36.68
C VAL A 101 0.89 -26.30 -37.58
N VAL A 102 -0.08 -26.56 -38.47
CA VAL A 102 0.05 -27.58 -39.52
C VAL A 102 0.60 -26.88 -40.77
N PRO A 103 1.89 -27.04 -41.10
CA PRO A 103 2.45 -26.38 -42.26
C PRO A 103 2.03 -27.10 -43.55
N GLU A 104 1.91 -26.34 -44.64
CA GLU A 104 1.57 -26.86 -45.98
C GLU A 104 2.63 -27.85 -46.52
N SER A 105 3.88 -27.70 -46.09
CA SER A 105 4.97 -28.63 -46.36
C SER A 105 5.94 -28.70 -45.19
N LEU A 106 6.55 -29.86 -44.97
CA LEU A 106 7.49 -30.11 -43.87
C LEU A 106 8.80 -30.66 -44.45
N GLU A 107 9.95 -30.14 -44.01
CA GLU A 107 11.25 -30.70 -44.41
C GLU A 107 11.44 -32.08 -43.77
N PHE A 108 11.78 -33.07 -44.59
CA PHE A 108 11.99 -34.43 -44.09
C PHE A 108 13.24 -34.46 -43.20
N PRO A 109 13.15 -34.93 -41.94
CA PRO A 109 14.28 -34.90 -41.03
C PRO A 109 15.39 -35.85 -41.48
N GLN A 110 16.62 -35.56 -41.09
CA GLN A 110 17.71 -36.49 -41.29
C GLN A 110 17.47 -37.76 -40.47
N ILE A 111 17.24 -38.87 -41.14
CA ILE A 111 17.17 -40.18 -40.51
C ILE A 111 18.58 -40.72 -40.29
N THR A 112 18.94 -40.95 -39.03
CA THR A 112 20.17 -41.68 -38.69
C THR A 112 19.77 -43.09 -38.23
N LEU A 113 20.08 -44.08 -39.05
CA LEU A 113 19.86 -45.49 -38.73
C LEU A 113 21.18 -46.13 -38.31
N CYS A 114 21.23 -46.60 -37.07
CA CYS A 114 22.39 -47.33 -36.55
C CYS A 114 22.04 -48.82 -36.42
N ASN A 115 22.97 -49.67 -36.80
CA ASN A 115 22.91 -51.09 -36.49
C ASN A 115 23.14 -51.25 -34.97
N THR A 116 22.24 -51.93 -34.27
CA THR A 116 22.42 -52.28 -32.84
C THR A 116 23.56 -53.27 -32.62
N ASN A 117 24.00 -53.93 -33.69
CA ASN A 117 25.23 -54.67 -33.66
C ASN A 117 26.44 -53.72 -33.71
N SER A 118 27.00 -53.42 -32.53
CA SER A 118 28.17 -52.55 -32.38
C SER A 118 29.45 -53.14 -32.99
N ILE A 119 29.52 -54.46 -33.18
CA ILE A 119 30.70 -55.18 -33.68
C ILE A 119 30.25 -56.30 -34.62
N SER A 120 30.62 -56.21 -35.89
CA SER A 120 30.37 -57.32 -36.82
C SER A 120 30.99 -58.62 -36.27
N ALA A 121 30.24 -59.73 -36.31
CA ALA A 121 30.74 -61.03 -35.82
C ALA A 121 32.04 -61.46 -36.54
N ARG A 122 32.28 -60.91 -37.74
CA ARG A 122 33.53 -61.06 -38.49
C ARG A 122 34.75 -60.49 -37.74
N LEU A 123 34.63 -59.31 -37.13
CA LEU A 123 35.69 -58.69 -36.34
C LEU A 123 35.87 -59.34 -34.96
N ARG A 124 34.84 -60.01 -34.43
CA ARG A 124 34.94 -60.81 -33.18
C ARG A 124 35.80 -62.06 -33.34
N ASN A 125 35.92 -62.58 -34.57
CA ASN A 125 36.63 -63.83 -34.84
C ASN A 125 38.14 -63.63 -35.10
N GLU A 126 38.62 -62.40 -34.97
CA GLU A 126 40.01 -61.99 -35.28
C GLU A 126 40.76 -61.46 -34.03
N THR A 127 40.16 -61.52 -32.83
CA THR A 127 40.78 -61.26 -31.51
C THR A 127 40.83 -62.51 -30.66
#